data_AF-A0A6N7QC76-F1
#
_entry.id   AF-A0A6N7QC76-F1
#
_cell.length_a   1.000
_cell.length_b   1.000
_cell.length_c   1.000
_cell.angle_alpha   90.00
_cell.angle_beta   90.00
_cell.angle_gamma   90.00
#
_symmetry.space_group_name_H-M   'P 1'
#
loop_
_entity.id
_entity.type
_entity.pdbx_description
1 polymer ?
#
loop_
_entity_poly.entity_id
_entity_poly.type
_entity_poly.pdbx_seq_one_letter_code
_entity_poly.pdbx_strand_id
1 'polypeptide(L)'
;MSVTCSQLRRSDPRNALGQTSFVPLGSQRVIWMMSKRRGSGPVSVSGRGQPENTGPSSRTDVIRLEGRLQLTPKFSVAAWAEAENAKGHFCACGCGQRVRVLPMHRNNGIPKYIPEHSPSRFGAEIQALHDQGLMTAADLAKELRLQRKAVHPLADEIIGDTPRVGSRQIRIFTPKQVAKLRAELAKRAHPRHDLTDAQWKKVAPIVSRSPKQRSGRIPDERGIVNAIRWILRTGTSWKAMPDRYPCRSACQAHFYAWKLDGTWAKVCQVLA
;
A
#
# COMPACT_ATOMS: atom_id res chain seq x y z
N MET A 1 -9.10 27.62 -21.33
CA MET A 1 -7.98 26.70 -21.62
C MET A 1 -7.29 26.34 -20.31
N SER A 2 -7.37 25.09 -19.87
CA SER A 2 -6.37 24.43 -19.01
C SER A 2 -6.73 22.94 -18.96
N VAL A 3 -5.78 22.14 -19.43
CA VAL A 3 -5.87 20.71 -19.72
C VAL A 3 -5.72 19.90 -18.43
N THR A 4 -6.46 18.80 -18.39
CA THR A 4 -6.49 17.73 -17.38
C THR A 4 -5.19 16.94 -17.24
N CYS A 5 -4.94 16.36 -16.06
CA CYS A 5 -4.21 15.08 -15.92
C CYS A 5 -4.67 14.40 -14.62
N SER A 6 -5.65 13.50 -14.67
CA SER A 6 -5.47 12.07 -14.98
C SER A 6 -4.61 11.35 -13.95
N GLN A 7 -5.29 10.47 -13.21
CA GLN A 7 -4.79 9.20 -12.68
C GLN A 7 -3.78 9.26 -11.53
N LEU A 8 -4.24 8.82 -10.36
CA LEU A 8 -3.53 7.77 -9.65
C LEU A 8 -4.54 6.77 -9.07
N ARG A 9 -4.72 5.68 -9.83
CA ARG A 9 -5.04 4.37 -9.25
C ARG A 9 -4.02 4.09 -8.15
N ARG A 10 -4.48 3.97 -6.91
CA ARG A 10 -4.15 2.86 -6.01
C ARG A 10 -5.36 2.61 -5.11
N SER A 11 -6.33 1.90 -5.65
CA SER A 11 -7.18 1.03 -4.85
C SER A 11 -6.24 0.01 -4.19
N ASP A 12 -5.82 0.29 -2.96
CA ASP A 12 -5.21 -0.70 -2.07
C ASP A 12 -6.38 -1.48 -1.42
N PRO A 13 -6.56 -2.77 -1.68
CA PRO A 13 -7.69 -3.55 -1.15
C PRO A 13 -7.57 -3.83 0.37
N ARG A 14 -6.60 -3.24 1.08
CA ARG A 14 -6.40 -3.45 2.51
C ARG A 14 -7.20 -2.56 3.45
N ASN A 15 -8.16 -1.77 2.93
CA ASN A 15 -9.14 -1.05 3.74
C ASN A 15 -10.58 -1.57 3.58
N ALA A 16 -10.75 -2.81 3.11
CA ALA A 16 -12.04 -3.48 3.02
C ALA A 16 -12.56 -4.06 4.36
N LEU A 17 -11.97 -3.66 5.50
CA LEU A 17 -12.51 -3.93 6.83
C LEU A 17 -12.88 -2.62 7.49
N GLY A 18 -13.89 -1.96 6.91
CA GLY A 18 -14.80 -1.16 7.71
C GLY A 18 -15.46 -2.09 8.72
N GLN A 19 -14.92 -2.17 9.93
CA GLN A 19 -15.70 -2.60 11.09
C GLN A 19 -16.67 -1.48 11.44
N THR A 20 -17.66 -1.32 10.57
CA THR A 20 -18.98 -0.89 10.96
C THR A 20 -19.64 -2.09 11.63
N SER A 21 -20.00 -1.97 12.90
CA SER A 21 -21.14 -2.71 13.43
C SER A 21 -22.35 -2.25 12.62
N PHE A 22 -22.59 -2.92 11.50
CA PHE A 22 -23.64 -2.57 10.55
C PHE A 22 -24.94 -3.15 11.12
N VAL A 23 -25.65 -2.38 11.94
CA VAL A 23 -27.08 -2.63 12.15
C VAL A 23 -27.76 -2.15 10.87
N PRO A 24 -28.43 -3.03 10.10
CA PRO A 24 -29.02 -2.62 8.83
C PRO A 24 -30.09 -1.56 9.10
N LEU A 25 -29.94 -0.41 8.45
CA LEU A 25 -30.94 0.66 8.41
C LEU A 25 -32.18 0.12 7.67
N GLY A 26 -33.27 -0.02 8.40
CA GLY A 26 -34.56 -0.42 7.85
C GLY A 26 -35.58 -0.69 8.94
N SER A 27 -36.85 -0.38 8.66
CA SER A 27 -37.99 -0.75 9.51
C SER A 27 -38.01 -2.27 9.70
N GLN A 28 -37.54 -2.77 10.83
CA GLN A 28 -37.74 -4.17 11.17
C GLN A 28 -39.15 -4.35 11.74
N ARG A 29 -39.91 -5.24 11.11
CA ARG A 29 -41.20 -5.70 11.61
C ARG A 29 -40.91 -6.70 12.72
N VAL A 30 -41.27 -6.35 13.96
CA VAL A 30 -41.13 -7.26 15.10
C VAL A 30 -42.53 -7.67 15.54
N ILE A 31 -42.83 -8.97 15.50
CA ILE A 31 -44.10 -9.53 15.95
C ILE A 31 -43.88 -10.10 17.35
N TRP A 32 -44.53 -9.52 18.35
CA TRP A 32 -44.59 -10.09 19.69
C TRP A 32 -45.89 -10.88 19.85
N MET A 33 -45.80 -12.08 20.41
CA MET A 33 -46.96 -12.82 20.95
C MET A 33 -46.85 -12.81 22.47
N MET A 34 -47.86 -12.28 23.15
CA MET A 34 -47.96 -12.40 24.61
C MET A 34 -49.22 -13.17 24.99
N SER A 35 -49.07 -14.24 25.77
CA SER A 35 -50.19 -14.91 26.44
C SER A 35 -50.49 -14.19 27.76
N LYS A 36 -51.74 -13.77 27.95
CA LYS A 36 -52.19 -13.05 29.15
C LYS A 36 -52.20 -13.99 30.36
N ARG A 37 -51.30 -13.83 31.34
CA ARG A 37 -51.50 -14.38 32.69
C ARG A 37 -52.43 -13.45 33.47
N ARG A 38 -53.46 -14.03 34.11
CA ARG A 38 -54.38 -13.33 35.02
C ARG A 38 -53.62 -12.90 36.28
N GLY A 39 -53.83 -11.65 36.67
CA GLY A 39 -53.67 -11.20 38.06
C GLY A 39 -52.47 -10.27 38.32
N SER A 40 -52.70 -8.96 38.22
CA SER A 40 -52.38 -7.89 39.20
C SER A 40 -52.38 -6.53 38.46
N GLY A 41 -53.35 -5.66 38.80
CA GLY A 41 -53.61 -4.37 38.11
C GLY A 41 -52.78 -3.19 38.64
N PRO A 42 -53.23 -1.92 38.51
CA PRO A 42 -54.16 -1.37 37.52
C PRO A 42 -53.41 -0.48 36.51
N VAL A 43 -53.73 -0.61 35.22
CA VAL A 43 -53.43 0.46 34.25
C VAL A 43 -54.66 1.34 34.19
N SER A 44 -54.52 2.61 34.55
CA SER A 44 -55.54 3.64 34.36
C SER A 44 -55.77 3.85 32.87
N VAL A 45 -56.93 3.41 32.38
CA VAL A 45 -57.40 3.70 31.02
C VAL A 45 -58.43 4.82 31.13
N SER A 46 -58.05 6.03 30.72
CA SER A 46 -58.99 7.11 30.47
C SER A 46 -59.54 6.95 29.04
N GLY A 47 -60.80 6.51 28.91
CA GLY A 47 -61.48 6.44 27.62
C GLY A 47 -62.97 6.15 27.81
N ARG A 48 -63.83 7.11 27.47
CA ARG A 48 -65.28 7.02 27.54
C ARG A 48 -65.83 6.06 26.47
N GLY A 49 -66.71 5.14 26.87
CA GLY A 49 -67.54 4.32 25.97
C GLY A 49 -68.28 3.24 26.77
N GLN A 50 -69.62 3.23 26.69
CA GLN A 50 -70.48 2.30 27.42
C GLN A 50 -70.33 0.84 26.96
N PRO A 51 -70.68 -0.16 27.80
CA PRO A 51 -70.68 -1.56 27.39
C PRO A 51 -72.09 -1.98 26.96
N GLU A 52 -72.28 -2.20 25.65
CA GLU A 52 -73.40 -2.99 25.17
C GLU A 52 -72.89 -4.40 24.86
N ASN A 53 -73.43 -5.36 25.61
CA ASN A 53 -72.91 -6.69 25.80
C ASN A 53 -73.74 -7.67 24.94
N THR A 54 -73.19 -8.16 23.83
CA THR A 54 -73.77 -9.27 23.06
C THR A 54 -72.77 -10.39 22.86
N GLY A 55 -73.01 -11.49 23.59
CA GLY A 55 -72.72 -12.85 23.13
C GLY A 55 -71.37 -13.48 23.53
N PRO A 56 -71.32 -14.81 23.77
CA PRO A 56 -70.28 -15.44 24.56
C PRO A 56 -69.09 -15.95 23.74
N SER A 57 -67.92 -15.76 24.34
CA SER A 57 -66.59 -16.29 24.07
C SER A 57 -66.43 -17.34 22.96
N SER A 58 -65.58 -17.02 21.99
CA SER A 58 -64.85 -18.03 21.22
C SER A 58 -63.57 -17.42 20.66
N ARG A 59 -62.46 -18.12 20.91
CA ARG A 59 -61.10 -17.90 20.40
C ARG A 59 -60.29 -16.78 21.06
N THR A 60 -59.11 -17.19 21.52
CA THR A 60 -58.00 -16.40 22.06
C THR A 60 -57.70 -15.19 21.17
N ASP A 61 -58.13 -13.99 21.58
CA ASP A 61 -57.75 -12.75 20.89
C ASP A 61 -56.27 -12.47 21.10
N VAL A 62 -55.46 -12.87 20.12
CA VAL A 62 -54.05 -12.46 20.04
C VAL A 62 -54.03 -11.02 19.55
N ILE A 63 -53.87 -10.07 20.47
CA ILE A 63 -53.68 -8.66 20.11
C ILE A 63 -52.31 -8.53 19.44
N ARG A 64 -52.30 -8.32 18.12
CA ARG A 64 -51.09 -8.10 17.34
C ARG A 64 -50.72 -6.62 17.38
N LEU A 65 -49.76 -6.26 18.24
CA LEU A 65 -49.17 -4.92 18.27
C LEU A 65 -48.02 -4.87 17.25
N GLU A 66 -48.23 -4.18 16.12
CA GLU A 66 -47.15 -3.88 15.17
C GLU A 66 -46.57 -2.50 15.47
N GLY A 67 -45.46 -2.46 16.21
CA GLY A 67 -44.68 -1.24 16.44
C GLY A 67 -43.47 -1.19 15.51
N ARG A 68 -43.27 -0.05 14.82
CA ARG A 68 -42.09 0.19 13.97
C ARG A 68 -41.03 0.93 14.79
N LEU A 69 -39.94 0.25 15.16
CA LEU A 69 -38.79 0.86 15.82
C LEU A 69 -37.93 1.61 14.80
N GLN A 70 -37.84 2.93 14.96
CA GLN A 70 -36.94 3.80 14.19
C GLN A 70 -35.60 3.85 14.91
N LEU A 71 -34.60 3.11 14.42
CA LEU A 71 -33.23 3.18 14.95
C LEU A 71 -32.47 4.30 14.24
N THR A 72 -32.19 5.40 14.93
CA THR A 72 -31.28 6.45 14.41
C THR A 72 -29.84 6.14 14.81
N PRO A 73 -28.85 6.32 13.92
CA PRO A 73 -27.45 6.16 14.29
C PRO A 73 -27.06 7.27 15.28
N LYS A 74 -26.67 6.89 16.49
CA LYS A 74 -26.29 7.82 17.58
C LYS A 74 -25.07 8.70 17.25
N PHE A 75 -24.29 8.36 16.22
CA PHE A 75 -23.05 9.06 15.88
C PHE A 75 -22.72 8.92 14.39
N SER A 76 -22.53 10.05 13.70
CA SER A 76 -22.00 10.10 12.34
C SER A 76 -20.60 10.70 12.37
N VAL A 77 -19.63 9.99 11.79
CA VAL A 77 -18.25 10.45 11.68
C VAL A 77 -18.13 11.71 10.83
N ALA A 78 -18.92 11.80 9.75
CA ALA A 78 -18.94 12.97 8.88
C ALA A 78 -19.46 14.19 9.65
N ALA A 79 -20.57 14.02 10.38
CA ALA A 79 -21.13 15.07 11.23
C ALA A 79 -20.17 15.47 12.37
N TRP A 80 -19.44 14.51 12.95
CA TRP A 80 -18.37 14.81 13.92
C TRP A 80 -17.26 15.66 13.29
N ALA A 81 -16.76 15.29 12.11
CA ALA A 81 -15.70 16.03 11.45
C ALA A 81 -16.15 17.45 11.07
N GLU A 82 -17.39 17.63 10.63
CA GLU A 82 -17.99 18.95 10.38
C GLU A 82 -18.10 19.79 11.66
N ALA A 83 -18.60 19.20 12.75
CA ALA A 83 -18.68 19.86 14.06
C ALA A 83 -17.29 20.24 14.59
N GLU A 84 -16.27 19.40 14.39
CA GLU A 84 -14.90 19.70 14.79
C GLU A 84 -14.30 20.83 13.94
N ASN A 85 -14.50 20.80 12.62
CA ASN A 85 -14.10 21.90 11.74
C ASN A 85 -14.79 23.24 12.09
N ALA A 86 -16.04 23.20 12.58
CA ALA A 86 -16.77 24.39 13.01
C ALA A 86 -16.15 25.08 14.23
N LYS A 87 -15.42 24.35 15.08
CA LYS A 87 -14.66 24.94 16.21
C LYS A 87 -13.50 25.83 15.76
N GLY A 88 -13.11 25.76 14.48
CA GLY A 88 -12.10 26.64 13.90
C GLY A 88 -10.70 26.41 14.47
N HIS A 89 -10.12 25.24 14.21
CA HIS A 89 -8.76 24.93 14.64
C HIS A 89 -7.72 25.69 13.81
N PHE A 90 -6.69 26.21 14.46
CA PHE A 90 -5.55 26.88 13.83
C PHE A 90 -4.26 26.09 14.03
N CYS A 91 -3.27 26.33 13.17
CA CYS A 91 -1.96 25.69 13.29
C CYS A 91 -1.29 26.02 14.64
N ALA A 92 -0.85 24.98 15.35
CA ALA A 92 -0.02 25.14 16.56
C ALA A 92 1.38 25.73 16.29
N CYS A 93 1.83 25.73 15.03
CA CYS A 93 3.08 26.33 14.57
C CYS A 93 3.06 27.87 14.52
N GLY A 94 1.90 28.51 14.73
CA GLY A 94 1.77 29.96 14.73
C GLY A 94 1.62 30.62 13.35
N CYS A 95 1.53 29.86 12.25
CA CYS A 95 1.39 30.41 10.89
C CYS A 95 0.01 31.03 10.59
N GLY A 96 -0.95 30.94 11.52
CA GLY A 96 -2.31 31.47 11.35
C GLY A 96 -3.20 30.66 10.38
N GLN A 97 -2.72 29.58 9.76
CA GLN A 97 -3.54 28.74 8.89
C GLN A 97 -4.55 27.90 9.68
N ARG A 98 -5.74 27.68 9.09
CA ARG A 98 -6.80 26.83 9.65
C ARG A 98 -6.53 25.35 9.33
N VAL A 99 -6.68 24.50 10.35
CA VAL A 99 -6.53 23.04 10.23
C VAL A 99 -7.88 22.42 9.86
N ARG A 100 -7.89 21.61 8.80
CA ARG A 100 -9.07 20.83 8.40
C ARG A 100 -9.03 19.41 8.97
N VAL A 101 -9.98 19.10 9.84
CA VAL A 101 -10.18 17.76 10.41
C VAL A 101 -10.98 16.90 9.43
N LEU A 102 -10.43 15.76 9.02
CA LEU A 102 -11.10 14.79 8.15
C LEU A 102 -11.70 13.66 9.01
N PRO A 103 -12.74 12.95 8.50
CA PRO A 103 -13.33 11.77 9.16
C PRO A 103 -12.33 10.71 9.66
N MET A 104 -11.17 10.61 9.01
CA MET A 104 -10.08 9.67 9.34
C MET A 104 -9.14 10.18 10.44
N HIS A 105 -9.20 11.45 10.82
CA HIS A 105 -8.35 12.07 11.85
C HIS A 105 -8.87 11.79 13.28
N ARG A 106 -9.30 10.54 13.52
CA ARG A 106 -9.79 10.03 14.81
C ARG A 106 -9.08 8.74 15.20
N ASN A 107 -8.80 8.56 16.48
CA ASN A 107 -8.39 7.29 17.06
C ASN A 107 -9.29 6.99 18.26
N ASN A 108 -10.10 5.94 18.20
CA ASN A 108 -11.07 5.61 19.26
C ASN A 108 -12.00 6.79 19.66
N GLY A 109 -12.36 7.65 18.71
CA GLY A 109 -13.18 8.84 18.98
C GLY A 109 -12.41 10.05 19.53
N ILE A 110 -11.11 9.91 19.83
CA ILE A 110 -10.22 11.00 20.23
C ILE A 110 -9.61 11.63 18.97
N PRO A 111 -9.61 12.97 18.82
CA PRO A 111 -8.95 13.64 17.70
C PRO A 111 -7.47 13.24 17.61
N LYS A 112 -7.05 12.75 16.45
CA LYS A 112 -5.63 12.49 16.19
C LYS A 112 -5.01 13.79 15.71
N TYR A 113 -4.01 14.29 16.43
CA TYR A 113 -3.28 15.49 16.03
C TYR A 113 -2.75 15.36 14.60
N ILE A 114 -3.01 16.38 13.77
CA ILE A 114 -2.59 16.46 12.37
C ILE A 114 -1.37 17.38 12.32
N PRO A 115 -0.15 16.83 12.16
CA PRO A 115 1.02 17.67 11.96
C PRO A 115 1.05 18.12 10.51
N GLU A 116 0.61 19.34 10.17
CA GLU A 116 0.65 19.70 8.75
C GLU A 116 0.80 21.19 8.43
N HIS A 117 2.01 21.75 8.59
CA HIS A 117 2.45 22.96 7.83
C HIS A 117 3.98 23.03 7.74
N SER A 118 4.69 22.58 8.80
CA SER A 118 6.15 22.48 8.80
C SER A 118 6.57 21.02 8.62
N PRO A 119 7.59 20.72 7.80
CA PRO A 119 8.19 19.40 7.86
C PRO A 119 8.60 19.13 9.30
N SER A 120 8.40 17.89 9.77
CA SER A 120 8.90 17.46 11.09
C SER A 120 10.36 17.90 11.26
N ARG A 121 10.86 18.08 12.48
CA ARG A 121 12.28 18.44 12.69
C ARG A 121 13.24 17.61 11.82
N PHE A 122 12.98 16.30 11.71
CA PHE A 122 13.74 15.41 10.84
C PHE A 122 13.51 15.68 9.34
N GLY A 123 12.27 15.95 8.92
CA GLY A 123 11.97 16.36 7.54
C GLY A 123 12.63 17.68 7.17
N ALA A 124 12.71 18.64 8.09
CA ALA A 124 13.41 19.91 7.91
C ALA A 124 14.93 19.68 7.78
N GLU A 125 15.51 18.78 8.58
CA GLU A 125 16.91 18.35 8.43
C GLU A 125 17.16 17.74 7.05
N ILE A 126 16.28 16.88 6.54
CA ILE A 126 16.40 16.30 5.19
C ILE A 126 16.31 17.40 4.12
N GLN A 127 15.36 18.32 4.25
CA GLN A 127 15.19 19.41 3.29
C GLN A 127 16.43 20.32 3.26
N ALA A 128 17.00 20.65 4.42
CA ALA A 128 18.23 21.44 4.49
C ALA A 128 19.42 20.75 3.78
N LEU A 129 19.50 19.42 3.84
CA LEU A 129 20.50 18.66 3.07
C LEU A 129 20.23 18.76 1.57
N HIS A 130 18.97 18.68 1.14
CA HIS A 130 18.60 18.85 -0.27
C HIS A 130 18.90 20.26 -0.78
N ASP A 131 18.66 21.27 0.03
CA ASP A 131 18.95 22.68 -0.31
C ASP A 131 20.47 22.91 -0.47
N GLN A 132 21.30 22.13 0.24
CA GLN A 132 22.75 22.09 0.06
C GLN A 132 23.21 21.21 -1.13
N GLY A 133 22.27 20.62 -1.87
CA GLY A 133 22.57 19.71 -2.98
C GLY A 133 23.09 18.34 -2.55
N LEU A 134 22.97 17.98 -1.27
CA LEU A 134 23.38 16.69 -0.73
C LEU A 134 22.22 15.70 -0.83
N MET A 135 22.54 14.47 -1.25
CA MET A 135 21.55 13.40 -1.36
C MET A 135 21.67 12.43 -0.19
N THR A 136 20.55 11.95 0.33
CA THR A 136 20.56 10.85 1.30
C THR A 136 20.68 9.50 0.61
N ALA A 137 20.98 8.44 1.36
CA ALA A 137 20.95 7.07 0.84
C ALA A 137 19.59 6.69 0.21
N ALA A 138 18.49 7.25 0.71
CA ALA A 138 17.16 6.99 0.16
C ALA A 138 16.94 7.70 -1.19
N ASP A 139 17.45 8.91 -1.34
CA ASP A 139 17.38 9.67 -2.60
C ASP A 139 18.29 9.03 -3.64
N LEU A 140 19.49 8.63 -3.22
CA LEU A 140 20.44 7.91 -4.06
C LEU A 140 19.86 6.58 -4.59
N ALA A 141 19.12 5.85 -3.76
CA ALA A 141 18.42 4.63 -4.20
C ALA A 141 17.43 4.92 -5.33
N LYS A 142 16.66 6.01 -5.23
CA LYS A 142 15.68 6.41 -6.26
C LYS A 142 16.39 6.84 -7.54
N GLU A 143 17.40 7.70 -7.41
CA GLU A 143 18.18 8.25 -8.51
C GLU A 143 18.84 7.14 -9.35
N LEU A 144 19.51 6.20 -8.68
CA LEU A 144 20.18 5.07 -9.33
C LEU A 144 19.24 3.89 -9.63
N ARG A 145 17.94 4.01 -9.33
CA ARG A 145 16.92 2.96 -9.48
C ARG A 145 17.29 1.63 -8.78
N LEU A 146 17.98 1.74 -7.66
CA LEU A 146 18.41 0.63 -6.82
C LEU A 146 17.40 0.32 -5.70
N GLN A 147 17.47 -0.90 -5.19
CA GLN A 147 16.84 -1.18 -3.89
C GLN A 147 17.61 -0.48 -2.78
N ARG A 148 16.92 0.06 -1.77
CA ARG A 148 17.55 0.82 -0.68
C ARG A 148 18.68 0.02 0.02
N LYS A 149 18.49 -1.29 0.21
CA LYS A 149 19.50 -2.18 0.83
C LYS A 149 20.78 -2.34 0.02
N ALA A 150 20.75 -2.10 -1.30
CA ALA A 150 21.91 -2.23 -2.17
C ALA A 150 22.81 -0.98 -2.15
N VAL A 151 22.30 0.15 -1.66
CA VAL A 151 23.05 1.42 -1.69
C VAL A 151 24.25 1.41 -0.77
N HIS A 152 24.12 0.90 0.46
CA HIS A 152 25.24 0.92 1.42
C HIS A 152 26.42 0.06 0.96
N PRO A 153 26.24 -1.24 0.61
CA PRO A 153 27.35 -2.06 0.13
C PRO A 153 28.02 -1.47 -1.11
N LEU A 154 27.22 -0.94 -2.05
CA LEU A 154 27.74 -0.31 -3.26
C LEU A 154 28.55 0.96 -2.97
N ALA A 155 28.06 1.79 -2.04
CA ALA A 155 28.76 3.00 -1.62
C ALA A 155 30.06 2.67 -0.89
N ASP A 156 30.06 1.66 -0.01
CA ASP A 156 31.26 1.20 0.69
C ASP A 156 32.32 0.67 -0.28
N GLU A 157 31.90 -0.07 -1.32
CA GLU A 157 32.80 -0.61 -2.33
C GLU A 157 33.43 0.49 -3.21
N ILE A 158 32.64 1.46 -3.69
CA ILE A 158 33.08 2.40 -4.75
C ILE A 158 33.63 3.71 -4.19
N ILE A 159 33.05 4.20 -3.10
CA ILE A 159 33.42 5.47 -2.47
C ILE A 159 34.24 5.21 -1.21
N GLY A 160 33.87 4.18 -0.44
CA GLY A 160 34.44 3.93 0.89
C GLY A 160 33.71 4.76 1.94
N ASP A 161 34.48 5.43 2.80
CA ASP A 161 33.90 6.21 3.89
C ASP A 161 33.15 7.44 3.37
N THR A 162 31.96 7.65 3.90
CA THR A 162 31.09 8.77 3.52
C THR A 162 30.54 9.40 4.78
N PRO A 163 30.48 10.74 4.83
CA PRO A 163 30.10 11.45 6.03
C PRO A 163 28.65 11.13 6.45
N ARG A 164 28.44 11.16 7.76
CA ARG A 164 27.14 11.04 8.42
C ARG A 164 26.83 12.34 9.15
N VAL A 165 25.61 12.85 8.99
CA VAL A 165 25.22 14.16 9.53
C VAL A 165 23.84 14.13 10.18
N GLY A 166 23.58 15.16 11.00
CA GLY A 166 22.27 15.39 11.62
C GLY A 166 21.96 14.47 12.79
N SER A 167 20.76 14.64 13.35
CA SER A 167 20.33 13.97 14.59
C SER A 167 20.26 12.43 14.46
N ARG A 168 20.14 11.91 13.23
CA ARG A 168 20.02 10.47 12.95
C ARG A 168 21.22 9.89 12.22
N GLN A 169 22.37 10.57 12.20
CA GLN A 169 23.58 10.09 11.53
C GLN A 169 23.32 9.65 10.08
N ILE A 170 22.64 10.51 9.33
CA ILE A 170 22.20 10.27 7.96
C ILE A 170 23.43 10.24 7.06
N ARG A 171 23.64 9.13 6.35
CA ARG A 171 24.68 9.01 5.34
C ARG A 171 24.35 9.91 4.14
N ILE A 172 25.26 10.82 3.80
CA ILE A 172 25.08 11.81 2.73
C ILE A 172 26.03 11.58 1.56
N PHE A 173 25.60 12.02 0.39
CA PHE A 173 26.31 11.86 -0.87
C PHE A 173 26.33 13.19 -1.63
N THR A 174 27.52 13.58 -2.07
CA THR A 174 27.70 14.75 -2.94
C THR A 174 27.33 14.41 -4.38
N PRO A 175 26.93 15.39 -5.21
CA PRO A 175 26.62 15.16 -6.63
C PRO A 175 27.77 14.47 -7.39
N LYS A 176 29.03 14.79 -7.06
CA LYS A 176 30.22 14.14 -7.62
C LYS A 176 30.28 12.66 -7.30
N GLN A 177 30.00 12.28 -6.05
CA GLN A 177 29.94 10.88 -5.64
C GLN A 177 28.80 10.13 -6.34
N VAL A 178 27.64 10.77 -6.50
CA VAL A 178 26.52 10.18 -7.24
C VAL A 178 26.88 9.96 -8.71
N ALA A 179 27.54 10.92 -9.36
CA ALA A 179 28.05 10.77 -10.72
C ALA A 179 29.06 9.61 -10.85
N LYS A 180 29.98 9.47 -9.88
CA LYS A 180 30.93 8.35 -9.82
C LYS A 180 30.19 7.00 -9.73
N LEU A 181 29.23 6.88 -8.83
CA LEU A 181 28.41 5.67 -8.69
C LEU A 181 27.65 5.34 -9.98
N ARG A 182 27.04 6.36 -10.61
CA ARG A 182 26.33 6.19 -11.88
C ARG A 182 27.25 5.70 -13.00
N ALA A 183 28.44 6.30 -13.13
CA ALA A 183 29.43 5.91 -14.12
C ALA A 183 29.90 4.47 -13.89
N GLU A 184 30.14 4.09 -12.64
CA GLU A 184 30.58 2.74 -12.30
C GLU A 184 29.48 1.70 -12.55
N LEU A 185 28.22 2.02 -12.22
CA LEU A 185 27.08 1.19 -12.59
C LEU A 185 26.92 1.08 -14.11
N ALA A 186 27.22 2.13 -14.89
CA ALA A 186 27.17 2.09 -16.35
C ALA A 186 28.29 1.21 -16.94
N LYS A 187 29.52 1.28 -16.41
CA LYS A 187 30.62 0.37 -16.79
C LYS A 187 30.29 -1.07 -16.44
N ARG A 188 29.75 -1.29 -15.25
CA ARG A 188 29.20 -2.58 -14.84
C ARG A 188 28.12 -2.99 -15.85
N ALA A 189 27.25 -2.09 -16.28
CA ALA A 189 26.22 -2.40 -17.27
C ALA A 189 26.73 -2.56 -18.71
N HIS A 190 28.03 -2.49 -18.97
CA HIS A 190 28.56 -2.54 -20.32
C HIS A 190 28.62 -3.97 -20.88
N PRO A 191 28.53 -4.18 -22.21
CA PRO A 191 28.52 -5.50 -22.87
C PRO A 191 29.74 -6.38 -22.59
N ARG A 192 30.82 -5.83 -22.01
CA ARG A 192 31.99 -6.61 -21.59
C ARG A 192 31.67 -7.73 -20.60
N HIS A 193 30.52 -7.68 -19.94
CA HIS A 193 30.06 -8.73 -19.03
C HIS A 193 29.00 -9.67 -19.61
N ASP A 194 28.53 -9.40 -20.83
CA ASP A 194 27.70 -10.35 -21.55
C ASP A 194 28.54 -11.60 -21.87
N LEU A 195 27.89 -12.76 -21.96
CA LEU A 195 28.59 -14.02 -22.28
C LEU A 195 29.30 -13.90 -23.62
N THR A 196 30.57 -14.29 -23.66
CA THR A 196 31.26 -14.51 -24.94
C THR A 196 30.66 -15.72 -25.65
N ASP A 197 30.88 -15.86 -26.95
CA ASP A 197 30.38 -17.02 -27.70
C ASP A 197 30.91 -18.34 -27.14
N ALA A 198 32.18 -18.35 -26.68
CA ALA A 198 32.80 -19.51 -26.05
C ALA A 198 32.13 -19.89 -24.72
N GLN A 199 31.81 -18.91 -23.88
CA GLN A 199 31.07 -19.16 -22.64
C GLN A 199 29.63 -19.59 -22.92
N TRP A 200 28.98 -18.96 -23.91
CA TRP A 200 27.63 -19.29 -24.33
C TRP A 200 27.51 -20.74 -24.82
N LYS A 201 28.49 -21.25 -25.58
CA LYS A 201 28.52 -22.66 -26.01
C LYS A 201 28.44 -23.66 -24.85
N LYS A 202 28.98 -23.32 -23.67
CA LYS A 202 28.90 -24.17 -22.48
C LYS A 202 27.56 -24.04 -21.75
N VAL A 203 26.95 -22.86 -21.80
CA VAL A 203 25.69 -22.54 -21.09
C VAL A 203 24.45 -22.99 -21.87
N ALA A 204 24.46 -22.82 -23.20
CA ALA A 204 23.31 -23.10 -24.05
C ALA A 204 22.68 -24.49 -23.81
N PRO A 205 23.45 -25.60 -23.71
CA PRO A 205 22.89 -26.93 -23.47
C PRO A 205 22.18 -27.09 -22.12
N ILE A 206 22.47 -26.22 -21.14
CA ILE A 206 21.91 -26.26 -19.79
C ILE A 206 20.56 -25.55 -19.75
N VAL A 207 20.45 -24.42 -20.46
CA VAL A 207 19.26 -23.55 -20.43
C VAL A 207 18.23 -23.90 -21.50
N SER A 208 18.67 -24.46 -22.63
CA SER A 208 17.77 -24.89 -23.70
C SER A 208 17.01 -26.14 -23.27
N ARG A 209 15.77 -25.97 -22.83
CA ARG A 209 14.85 -27.10 -22.64
C ARG A 209 14.47 -27.69 -24.01
N SER A 210 14.34 -29.01 -24.06
CA SER A 210 14.11 -29.84 -25.25
C SER A 210 13.15 -29.25 -26.32
N PRO A 211 13.27 -29.66 -27.61
CA PRO A 211 12.56 -29.08 -28.77
C PRO A 211 11.02 -29.14 -28.74
N LYS A 212 10.41 -29.68 -27.68
CA LYS A 212 8.97 -29.82 -27.51
C LYS A 212 8.40 -28.68 -26.67
N GLN A 213 8.49 -27.43 -27.13
CA GLN A 213 7.58 -26.40 -26.66
C GLN A 213 6.71 -25.89 -27.80
N ARG A 214 5.42 -26.20 -27.64
CA ARG A 214 4.28 -25.78 -28.46
C ARG A 214 4.32 -24.27 -28.68
N SER A 215 4.22 -23.87 -29.95
CA SER A 215 3.72 -22.57 -30.40
C SER A 215 4.53 -21.33 -30.00
N GLY A 216 5.37 -20.88 -30.94
CA GLY A 216 5.58 -19.46 -31.19
C GLY A 216 6.74 -18.78 -30.45
N ARG A 217 7.90 -18.73 -31.13
CA ARG A 217 9.14 -17.98 -30.82
C ARG A 217 9.99 -18.57 -29.68
N ILE A 218 11.14 -19.10 -30.07
CA ILE A 218 12.23 -19.48 -29.15
C ILE A 218 12.63 -18.20 -28.38
N PRO A 219 12.57 -18.19 -27.04
CA PRO A 219 13.04 -17.06 -26.25
C PRO A 219 14.52 -16.79 -26.54
N ASP A 220 14.95 -15.52 -26.53
CA ASP A 220 16.37 -15.17 -26.57
C ASP A 220 17.01 -15.57 -25.22
N GLU A 221 17.35 -16.86 -25.08
CA GLU A 221 17.90 -17.44 -23.86
C GLU A 221 19.24 -16.80 -23.49
N ARG A 222 20.05 -16.40 -24.48
CA ARG A 222 21.33 -15.71 -24.24
C ARG A 222 21.10 -14.33 -23.65
N GLY A 223 20.18 -13.57 -24.24
CA GLY A 223 19.76 -12.28 -23.71
C GLY A 223 19.19 -12.42 -22.30
N ILE A 224 18.40 -13.46 -22.03
CA ILE A 224 17.86 -13.75 -20.70
C ILE A 224 18.97 -14.04 -19.70
N VAL A 225 19.93 -14.92 -20.03
CA VAL A 225 21.05 -15.22 -19.12
C VAL A 225 21.90 -13.98 -18.86
N ASN A 226 22.20 -13.18 -19.89
CA ASN A 226 22.93 -11.93 -19.74
C ASN A 226 22.18 -10.93 -18.85
N ALA A 227 20.87 -10.83 -19.00
CA ALA A 227 20.01 -9.99 -18.16
C ALA A 227 20.03 -10.43 -16.69
N ILE A 228 19.95 -11.75 -16.43
CA ILE A 228 20.03 -12.30 -15.07
C ILE A 228 21.40 -12.02 -14.46
N ARG A 229 22.50 -12.29 -15.19
CA ARG A 229 23.87 -11.98 -14.73
C ARG A 229 24.02 -10.49 -14.41
N TRP A 230 23.42 -9.62 -15.22
CA TRP A 230 23.43 -8.18 -14.98
C TRP A 230 22.69 -7.80 -13.69
N ILE A 231 21.47 -8.32 -13.47
CA ILE A 231 20.67 -8.08 -12.25
C ILE A 231 21.44 -8.55 -11.01
N LEU A 232 21.98 -9.78 -11.03
CA LEU A 232 22.66 -10.36 -9.87
C LEU A 232 23.94 -9.63 -9.51
N ARG A 233 24.71 -9.20 -10.51
CA ARG A 233 25.97 -8.46 -10.28
C ARG A 233 25.75 -7.01 -9.86
N THR A 234 24.71 -6.36 -10.38
CA THR A 234 24.42 -4.96 -10.02
C THR A 234 23.57 -4.82 -8.76
N GLY A 235 22.92 -5.89 -8.30
CA GLY A 235 21.99 -5.86 -7.17
C GLY A 235 20.77 -4.94 -7.41
N THR A 236 20.52 -4.58 -8.66
CA THR A 236 19.47 -3.65 -9.08
C THR A 236 18.10 -4.35 -9.12
N SER A 237 17.03 -3.56 -9.19
CA SER A 237 15.69 -4.11 -9.40
C SER A 237 15.47 -4.49 -10.87
N TRP A 238 14.61 -5.48 -11.14
CA TRP A 238 14.16 -5.83 -12.50
C TRP A 238 13.63 -4.62 -13.28
N LYS A 239 13.07 -3.60 -12.60
CA LYS A 239 12.56 -2.38 -13.26
C LYS A 239 13.67 -1.47 -13.80
N ALA A 240 14.88 -1.58 -13.27
CA ALA A 240 16.05 -0.83 -13.70
C ALA A 240 16.86 -1.56 -14.78
N MET A 241 16.38 -2.73 -15.23
CA MET A 241 17.02 -3.51 -16.27
C MET A 241 17.09 -2.69 -17.58
N PRO A 242 18.26 -2.63 -18.23
CA PRO A 242 18.41 -1.92 -19.50
C PRO A 242 17.53 -2.48 -20.62
N ASP A 243 17.03 -1.60 -21.49
CA ASP A 243 16.12 -1.97 -22.59
C ASP A 243 16.76 -2.81 -23.70
N ARG A 244 18.10 -2.98 -23.68
CA ARG A 244 18.80 -3.88 -24.61
C ARG A 244 18.54 -5.37 -24.35
N TYR A 245 18.07 -5.71 -23.15
CA TYR A 245 17.79 -7.09 -22.77
C TYR A 245 16.37 -7.50 -23.18
N PRO A 246 16.08 -8.81 -23.28
CA PRO A 246 14.72 -9.28 -23.56
C PRO A 246 13.70 -8.77 -22.53
N CYS A 247 12.42 -8.96 -22.83
CA CYS A 247 11.36 -8.37 -22.00
C CYS A 247 11.49 -8.79 -20.53
N ARG A 248 11.40 -7.80 -19.65
CA ARG A 248 11.62 -7.94 -18.20
C ARG A 248 10.83 -9.09 -17.57
N SER A 249 9.57 -9.25 -17.97
CA SER A 249 8.69 -10.31 -17.48
C SER A 249 9.20 -11.70 -17.84
N ALA A 250 9.71 -11.90 -19.06
CA ALA A 250 10.32 -13.16 -19.47
C ALA A 250 11.59 -13.42 -18.67
N CYS A 251 12.53 -12.46 -18.59
CA CYS A 251 13.77 -12.65 -17.83
C CYS A 251 13.49 -13.02 -16.36
N GLN A 252 12.52 -12.34 -15.73
CA GLN A 252 12.14 -12.61 -14.35
C GLN A 252 11.48 -13.99 -14.19
N ALA A 253 10.59 -14.39 -15.09
CA ALA A 253 9.94 -15.70 -15.07
C ALA A 253 10.95 -16.85 -15.25
N HIS A 254 11.86 -16.72 -16.23
CA HIS A 254 12.93 -17.68 -16.46
C HIS A 254 13.87 -17.77 -15.26
N PHE A 255 14.26 -16.65 -14.65
CA PHE A 255 15.11 -16.67 -13.46
C PHE A 255 14.50 -17.48 -12.32
N TYR A 256 13.22 -17.25 -12.01
CA TYR A 256 12.57 -17.99 -10.92
C TYR A 256 12.38 -19.46 -11.25
N ALA A 257 12.02 -19.79 -12.50
CA ALA A 257 11.93 -21.17 -12.95
C ALA A 257 13.28 -21.90 -12.85
N TRP A 258 14.35 -21.29 -13.37
CA TRP A 258 15.70 -21.86 -13.37
C TRP A 258 16.34 -21.90 -11.98
N LYS A 259 15.94 -21.00 -11.09
CA LYS A 259 16.36 -21.06 -9.69
C LYS A 259 15.69 -22.23 -8.97
N LEU A 260 14.42 -22.49 -9.25
CA LEU A 260 13.65 -23.56 -8.60
C LEU A 260 14.08 -24.95 -9.09
N ASP A 261 14.35 -25.11 -10.39
CA ASP A 261 14.76 -26.40 -10.98
C ASP A 261 16.27 -26.67 -10.91
N GLY A 262 17.06 -25.75 -10.34
CA GLY A 262 18.51 -25.85 -10.20
C GLY A 262 19.32 -25.58 -11.48
N THR A 263 18.67 -25.26 -12.60
CA THR A 263 19.33 -24.88 -13.86
C THR A 263 20.27 -23.71 -13.65
N TRP A 264 19.83 -22.69 -12.91
CA TRP A 264 20.65 -21.51 -12.64
C TRP A 264 21.92 -21.83 -11.85
N ALA A 265 21.84 -22.78 -10.91
CA ALA A 265 23.01 -23.22 -10.15
C ALA A 265 24.05 -23.90 -11.05
N LYS A 266 23.60 -24.74 -12.00
CA LYS A 266 24.48 -25.36 -13.02
C LYS A 266 25.12 -24.33 -13.93
N VAL A 267 24.35 -23.32 -14.37
CA VAL A 267 24.88 -22.19 -15.15
C VAL A 267 25.98 -21.46 -14.39
N CYS A 268 25.77 -21.17 -13.11
CA CYS A 268 26.80 -20.55 -12.27
C CYS A 268 28.05 -21.42 -12.15
N GLN A 269 27.91 -22.74 -12.00
CA GLN A 269 29.05 -23.66 -11.89
C GLN A 269 29.90 -23.71 -13.16
N VAL A 270 29.28 -23.64 -14.34
CA VAL A 270 29.98 -23.68 -15.63
C VAL A 270 30.67 -22.37 -15.98
N LEU A 271 30.22 -21.27 -15.38
CA LEU A 271 30.73 -19.91 -15.59
C LEU A 271 31.66 -19.42 -14.47
N ALA A 272 31.85 -20.21 -13.41
CA ALA A 272 32.83 -19.98 -12.35
C ALA A 272 34.24 -20.26 -12.86
#